data_AF-A0AAU9KXL4-F1
#
_entry.id   AF-A0AAU9KXL4-F1
#
_cell.length_a   1.000
_cell.length_b   1.000
_cell.length_c   1.000
_cell.angle_alpha   90.00
_cell.angle_beta   90.00
_cell.angle_gamma   90.00
#
_symmetry.space_group_name_H-M   'P 1'
#
loop_
_entity.id
_entity.type
_entity.pdbx_description
1 polymer ?
#
loop_
_entity_poly.entity_id
_entity_poly.type
_entity_poly.pdbx_seq_one_letter_code
_entity_poly.pdbx_strand_id
1 'polypeptide(L)'
;MMIMCRSFSIVSRGRRRVICSLQELQDLQGKGLKFPIRSLESKQQSTQAADAEKVELTKPRRRRDLLTTGFVFFNEKTQEPRAFVNRCPHALLELDFDDSDFFCEGFIHCKAHAAFFDPETGICLQGPISSRKSLRGLDELQIVIDGENVVLLEDQSKEYTSSAAPYDSQGLETYKRTKQLELAEALSRRSELSEVEEMQQQLHEKTMARLKQYEQIDDFVRRK
;
A
#
# COMPACT_ATOMS: atom_id res chain seq x y z
N MET A 1 -5.66 32.92 16.18
CA MET A 1 -5.30 32.83 14.75
C MET A 1 -6.35 31.96 14.07
N MET A 2 -7.04 32.50 13.06
CA MET A 2 -8.34 31.99 12.57
C MET A 2 -8.22 30.63 11.89
N ILE A 3 -9.10 29.71 12.29
CA ILE A 3 -9.36 28.44 11.60
C ILE A 3 -10.03 28.79 10.26
N MET A 4 -9.30 28.69 9.16
CA MET A 4 -9.87 28.81 7.82
C MET A 4 -10.66 27.53 7.53
N CYS A 5 -11.95 27.56 7.83
CA CYS A 5 -12.92 26.58 7.37
C CYS A 5 -13.00 26.67 5.84
N ARG A 6 -12.41 25.71 5.13
CA ARG A 6 -12.50 25.59 3.68
C ARG A 6 -13.95 25.25 3.31
N SER A 7 -14.70 26.28 2.94
CA SER A 7 -16.04 26.15 2.37
C SER A 7 -15.93 25.63 0.94
N PHE A 8 -16.05 24.31 0.74
CA PHE A 8 -16.21 23.75 -0.59
C PHE A 8 -17.69 23.72 -0.97
N SER A 9 -18.11 24.74 -1.72
CA SER A 9 -19.39 24.76 -2.43
C SER A 9 -19.27 24.03 -3.77
N ILE A 10 -20.36 23.33 -4.12
CA ILE A 10 -20.59 22.50 -5.32
C ILE A 10 -20.08 21.06 -5.16
N VAL A 11 -20.90 20.29 -4.43
CA VAL A 11 -20.89 18.82 -4.48
C VAL A 11 -21.29 18.40 -5.91
N SER A 12 -20.37 17.77 -6.64
CA SER A 12 -20.72 17.03 -7.83
C SER A 12 -21.73 15.92 -7.45
N ARG A 13 -22.75 15.72 -8.27
CA ARG A 13 -23.77 14.67 -8.11
C ARG A 13 -23.22 13.26 -8.42
N GLY A 14 -21.95 13.03 -8.14
CA GLY A 14 -21.32 11.72 -8.26
C GLY A 14 -21.94 10.73 -7.28
N ARG A 15 -21.96 9.45 -7.64
CA ARG A 15 -22.35 8.41 -6.69
C ARG A 15 -21.36 8.41 -5.52
N ARG A 16 -21.90 8.33 -4.31
CA ARG A 16 -21.15 8.30 -3.06
C ARG A 16 -21.32 6.93 -2.44
N ARG A 17 -20.22 6.34 -1.99
CA ARG A 17 -20.24 5.04 -1.31
C ARG A 17 -19.43 5.10 -0.03
N VAL A 18 -20.08 4.84 1.10
CA VAL A 18 -19.38 4.66 2.38
C VAL A 18 -18.44 3.46 2.28
N ILE A 19 -17.17 3.65 2.63
CA ILE A 19 -16.18 2.57 2.70
C ILE A 19 -16.13 2.00 4.12
N CYS A 20 -15.94 2.87 5.11
CA CYS A 20 -15.76 2.55 6.53
C CYS A 20 -15.99 3.81 7.39
N SER A 21 -15.96 3.66 8.71
CA SER A 21 -15.93 4.82 9.61
C SER A 21 -14.51 5.39 9.73
N LEU A 22 -14.40 6.68 10.07
CA LEU A 22 -13.10 7.32 10.35
C LEU A 22 -12.41 6.68 11.56
N GLN A 23 -13.19 6.36 12.60
CA GLN A 23 -12.68 5.68 13.80
C GLN A 23 -12.06 4.32 13.46
N GLU A 24 -12.74 3.54 12.62
CA GLU A 24 -12.23 2.23 12.16
C GLU A 24 -10.86 2.37 11.46
N LEU A 25 -10.66 3.39 10.62
CA LEU A 25 -9.35 3.62 10.00
C LEU A 25 -8.27 4.08 10.99
N GLN A 26 -8.65 4.89 11.99
CA GLN A 26 -7.72 5.33 13.04
C GLN A 26 -7.28 4.15 13.92
N ASP A 27 -8.20 3.22 14.20
CA ASP A 27 -7.94 2.03 15.00
C ASP A 27 -7.02 1.01 14.29
N LEU A 28 -6.89 1.10 12.96
CA LEU A 28 -5.97 0.27 12.18
C LEU A 28 -4.48 0.63 12.34
N GLN A 29 -4.15 1.73 13.04
CA GLN A 29 -2.78 2.13 13.38
C GLN A 29 -1.81 2.07 12.19
N GLY A 30 -2.19 2.73 11.09
CA GLY A 30 -1.38 2.79 9.87
C GLY A 30 -1.50 1.58 8.93
N LYS A 31 -2.33 0.56 9.25
CA LYS A 31 -2.71 -0.49 8.29
C LYS A 31 -3.78 0.00 7.32
N GLY A 32 -3.85 -0.64 6.16
CA GLY A 32 -4.86 -0.35 5.14
C GLY A 32 -6.07 -1.28 5.22
N LEU A 33 -7.22 -0.77 4.79
CA LEU A 33 -8.45 -1.51 4.57
C LEU A 33 -8.65 -1.69 3.06
N LYS A 34 -8.65 -2.95 2.60
CA LYS A 34 -8.95 -3.32 1.21
C LYS A 34 -10.44 -3.31 0.94
N PHE A 35 -10.87 -2.78 -0.20
CA PHE A 35 -12.28 -2.75 -0.61
C PHE A 35 -12.45 -2.94 -2.13
N PRO A 36 -13.57 -3.52 -2.61
CA PRO A 36 -13.83 -3.66 -4.03
C PRO A 36 -14.27 -2.32 -4.66
N ILE A 37 -13.70 -1.96 -5.81
CA ILE A 37 -14.15 -0.85 -6.67
C ILE A 37 -15.11 -1.43 -7.71
N ARG A 38 -16.35 -0.97 -7.71
CA ARG A 38 -17.35 -1.39 -8.70
C ARG A 38 -17.16 -0.57 -9.96
N SER A 39 -16.46 -1.11 -10.97
CA SER A 39 -16.53 -0.53 -12.32
C SER A 39 -17.89 -0.85 -12.94
N LEU A 40 -18.55 0.15 -13.54
CA LEU A 40 -19.88 -0.02 -14.15
C LEU A 40 -19.87 -0.83 -15.46
N GLU A 41 -18.72 -1.34 -15.92
CA GLU A 41 -18.60 -1.96 -17.24
C GLU A 41 -19.18 -3.39 -17.36
N SER A 42 -19.77 -3.97 -16.31
CA SER A 42 -20.31 -5.33 -16.35
C SER A 42 -21.82 -5.45 -16.66
N LYS A 43 -22.52 -4.36 -17.03
CA LYS A 43 -23.99 -4.36 -17.25
C LYS A 43 -24.46 -4.14 -18.69
N GLN A 44 -23.64 -4.42 -19.70
CA GLN A 44 -24.07 -4.47 -21.11
C GLN A 44 -23.68 -5.80 -21.78
N GLN A 45 -24.13 -6.93 -21.26
CA GLN A 45 -24.17 -8.18 -22.02
C GLN A 45 -25.25 -9.13 -21.48
N SER A 46 -26.48 -8.64 -21.48
CA SER A 46 -27.66 -9.52 -21.44
C SER A 46 -28.82 -8.80 -22.10
N THR A 47 -28.87 -8.85 -23.43
CA THR A 47 -30.11 -8.93 -24.21
C THR A 47 -29.77 -9.06 -25.70
N GLN A 48 -30.55 -9.92 -26.37
CA GLN A 48 -30.52 -10.30 -27.79
C GLN A 48 -29.47 -11.35 -28.17
N ALA A 49 -29.72 -12.36 -29.01
CA ALA A 49 -30.86 -13.24 -29.35
C ALA A 49 -30.26 -14.25 -30.35
N ALA A 50 -30.93 -15.39 -30.56
CA ALA A 50 -30.60 -16.49 -31.45
C ALA A 50 -29.79 -16.14 -32.72
N ASP A 51 -28.74 -16.92 -33.01
CA ASP A 51 -28.69 -17.83 -34.18
C ASP A 51 -27.39 -18.65 -34.17
N ALA A 52 -27.51 -19.88 -34.68
CA ALA A 52 -26.46 -20.90 -34.68
C ALA A 52 -25.60 -20.82 -35.95
N GLU A 53 -24.28 -20.79 -35.83
CA GLU A 53 -23.36 -21.62 -36.63
C GLU A 53 -21.91 -21.59 -36.11
N LYS A 54 -21.14 -22.57 -36.57
CA LYS A 54 -20.07 -23.29 -35.89
C LYS A 54 -18.68 -22.78 -36.33
N VAL A 55 -17.90 -22.15 -35.45
CA VAL A 55 -16.45 -21.89 -35.67
C VAL A 55 -15.65 -22.06 -34.36
N GLU A 56 -14.72 -23.02 -34.42
CA GLU A 56 -13.48 -23.27 -33.66
C GLU A 56 -13.30 -22.82 -32.19
N LEU A 57 -12.92 -23.82 -31.37
CA LEU A 57 -12.40 -23.66 -30.01
C LEU A 57 -11.05 -22.91 -30.01
N THR A 58 -11.10 -21.58 -29.96
CA THR A 58 -10.12 -20.83 -29.15
C THR A 58 -10.86 -20.27 -27.97
N LYS A 59 -10.77 -20.95 -26.80
CA LYS A 59 -11.29 -20.41 -25.54
C LYS A 59 -10.74 -18.99 -25.41
N PRO A 60 -11.56 -17.93 -25.42
CA PRO A 60 -11.05 -16.64 -24.97
C PRO A 60 -10.60 -16.90 -23.54
N ARG A 61 -9.31 -16.68 -23.25
CA ARG A 61 -8.86 -16.54 -21.87
C ARG A 61 -9.76 -15.44 -21.32
N ARG A 62 -10.78 -15.82 -20.56
CA ARG A 62 -11.63 -14.88 -19.83
C ARG A 62 -10.64 -14.07 -19.00
N ARG A 63 -10.27 -12.88 -19.48
CA ARG A 63 -9.68 -11.85 -18.65
C ARG A 63 -10.80 -11.61 -17.67
N ARG A 64 -10.80 -12.35 -16.56
CA ARG A 64 -11.78 -12.17 -15.49
C ARG A 64 -11.84 -10.67 -15.31
N ASP A 65 -13.05 -10.13 -15.37
CA ASP A 65 -13.38 -8.87 -14.74
C ASP A 65 -12.95 -9.01 -13.29
N LEU A 66 -11.65 -8.82 -13.03
CA LEU A 66 -11.08 -8.74 -11.70
C LEU A 66 -11.69 -7.47 -11.17
N LEU A 67 -12.56 -7.61 -10.16
CA LEU A 67 -13.00 -6.49 -9.35
C LEU A 67 -11.74 -5.72 -8.99
N THR A 68 -11.53 -4.57 -9.62
CA THR A 68 -10.40 -3.71 -9.26
C THR A 68 -10.59 -3.39 -7.79
N THR A 69 -9.62 -3.72 -6.94
CA THR A 69 -9.71 -3.36 -5.54
C THR A 69 -9.03 -2.02 -5.31
N GLY A 70 -9.43 -1.34 -4.26
CA GLY A 70 -8.77 -0.18 -3.70
C GLY A 70 -8.38 -0.48 -2.26
N PHE A 71 -7.51 0.35 -1.71
CA PHE A 71 -7.24 0.34 -0.29
C PHE A 71 -7.30 1.76 0.25
N VAL A 72 -7.77 1.90 1.48
CA VAL A 72 -7.85 3.16 2.21
C VAL A 72 -7.14 3.00 3.55
N PHE A 73 -6.49 4.05 4.03
CA PHE A 73 -5.79 4.05 5.30
C PHE A 73 -5.82 5.45 5.92
N PHE A 74 -5.58 5.55 7.22
CA PHE A 74 -5.38 6.82 7.88
C PHE A 74 -3.89 7.21 7.80
N ASN A 75 -3.56 8.33 7.17
CA ASN A 75 -2.19 8.83 7.14
C ASN A 75 -1.92 9.65 8.40
N GLU A 76 -1.18 9.05 9.35
CA GLU A 76 -0.87 9.68 10.64
C GLU A 76 -0.02 10.95 10.51
N LYS A 77 0.79 11.08 9.45
CA LYS A 77 1.62 12.28 9.26
C LYS A 77 0.79 13.48 8.84
N THR A 78 -0.19 13.27 7.96
CA THR A 78 -1.08 14.34 7.48
C THR A 78 -2.35 14.47 8.30
N GLN A 79 -2.65 13.50 9.17
CA GLN A 79 -3.90 13.39 9.94
C GLN A 79 -5.15 13.31 9.05
N GLU A 80 -5.02 12.69 7.87
CA GLU A 80 -6.07 12.60 6.86
C GLU A 80 -6.13 11.19 6.25
N PRO A 81 -7.32 10.66 5.92
CA PRO A 81 -7.43 9.39 5.23
C PRO A 81 -6.96 9.54 3.77
N ARG A 82 -6.34 8.49 3.23
CA ARG A 82 -5.90 8.40 1.83
C ARG A 82 -6.29 7.07 1.22
N ALA A 83 -6.58 7.07 -0.08
CA ALA A 83 -7.00 5.88 -0.78
C ALA A 83 -6.38 5.79 -2.18
N PHE A 84 -5.98 4.59 -2.56
CA PHE A 84 -5.41 4.31 -3.89
C PHE A 84 -6.03 3.05 -4.49
N VAL A 85 -5.97 2.96 -5.82
CA VAL A 85 -6.23 1.71 -6.52
C VAL A 85 -5.14 0.72 -6.14
N ASN A 86 -5.56 -0.49 -5.78
CA ASN A 86 -4.67 -1.59 -5.46
C ASN A 86 -4.14 -2.23 -6.75
N ARG A 87 -3.31 -1.49 -7.49
CA ARG A 87 -2.73 -1.96 -8.75
C ARG A 87 -1.34 -1.37 -8.96
N CYS A 88 -0.34 -2.23 -9.01
CA CYS A 88 1.02 -1.84 -9.32
C CYS A 88 1.14 -1.40 -10.80
N PRO A 89 1.67 -0.20 -11.10
CA PRO A 89 1.85 0.28 -12.48
C PRO A 89 2.93 -0.49 -13.26
N HIS A 90 3.71 -1.35 -12.60
CA HIS A 90 4.71 -2.21 -13.24
C HIS A 90 4.08 -3.43 -13.94
N ALA A 91 3.39 -4.29 -13.17
CA ALA A 91 2.89 -5.59 -13.66
C ALA A 91 1.36 -5.67 -13.70
N LEU A 92 0.65 -4.60 -13.32
CA LEU A 92 -0.80 -4.53 -13.20
C LEU A 92 -1.40 -5.58 -12.26
N LEU A 93 -0.59 -6.09 -11.33
CA LEU A 93 -0.99 -6.95 -10.21
C LEU A 93 -1.38 -6.09 -9.01
N GLU A 94 -2.10 -6.69 -8.06
CA GLU A 94 -2.35 -6.06 -6.77
C GLU A 94 -1.02 -5.85 -6.00
N LEU A 95 -1.00 -4.85 -5.13
CA LEU A 95 0.17 -4.51 -4.31
C LEU A 95 0.35 -5.50 -3.16
N ASP A 96 -0.77 -5.98 -2.61
CA ASP A 96 -0.84 -7.01 -1.57
C ASP A 96 -0.96 -8.42 -2.15
N PHE A 97 -0.83 -9.43 -1.28
CA PHE A 97 -1.12 -10.84 -1.58
C PHE A 97 -2.41 -11.28 -0.89
N ASP A 98 -3.47 -10.49 -1.03
CA ASP A 98 -4.78 -10.67 -0.37
C ASP A 98 -4.76 -10.61 1.16
N ASP A 99 -3.65 -10.19 1.76
CA ASP A 99 -3.50 -10.03 3.21
C ASP A 99 -3.85 -8.62 3.72
N SER A 100 -4.21 -7.70 2.82
CA SER A 100 -4.51 -6.30 3.13
C SER A 100 -3.39 -5.55 3.87
N ASP A 101 -2.15 -6.04 3.75
CA ASP A 101 -0.98 -5.37 4.29
C ASP A 101 -0.20 -4.72 3.15
N PHE A 102 -0.23 -3.39 3.14
CA PHE A 102 0.25 -2.54 2.06
C PHE A 102 1.54 -1.80 2.42
N PHE A 103 2.02 -1.89 3.66
CA PHE A 103 3.04 -0.99 4.18
C PHE A 103 4.32 -1.71 4.58
N CYS A 104 5.44 -1.04 4.38
CA CYS A 104 6.74 -1.45 4.88
C CYS A 104 7.54 -0.20 5.21
N GLU A 105 8.03 -0.08 6.45
CA GLU A 105 8.71 1.13 6.96
C GLU A 105 7.88 2.43 6.81
N GLY A 106 6.55 2.33 6.85
CA GLY A 106 5.65 3.47 6.65
C GLY A 106 5.49 3.93 5.20
N PHE A 107 6.02 3.19 4.23
CA PHE A 107 5.84 3.43 2.80
C PHE A 107 4.91 2.38 2.19
N ILE A 108 4.19 2.73 1.13
CA ILE A 108 3.38 1.75 0.39
C ILE A 108 4.32 0.83 -0.37
N HIS A 109 4.18 -0.48 -0.19
CA HIS A 109 5.08 -1.50 -0.70
C HIS A 109 4.34 -2.52 -1.58
N CYS A 110 4.81 -2.68 -2.81
CA CYS A 110 4.36 -3.77 -3.67
C CYS A 110 5.10 -5.07 -3.31
N LYS A 111 4.38 -6.01 -2.69
CA LYS A 111 4.93 -7.30 -2.24
C LYS A 111 5.43 -8.20 -3.36
N ALA A 112 4.96 -7.99 -4.59
CA ALA A 112 5.37 -8.81 -5.74
C ALA A 112 6.83 -8.58 -6.16
N HIS A 113 7.28 -7.32 -6.26
CA HIS A 113 8.60 -7.01 -6.81
C HIS A 113 9.34 -5.87 -6.07
N ALA A 114 8.90 -5.53 -4.86
CA ALA A 114 9.52 -4.55 -3.97
C ALA A 114 9.66 -3.14 -4.56
N ALA A 115 8.60 -2.68 -5.24
CA ALA A 115 8.45 -1.26 -5.57
C ALA A 115 7.87 -0.51 -4.37
N PHE A 116 8.31 0.73 -4.14
CA PHE A 116 7.89 1.57 -3.03
C PHE A 116 7.28 2.87 -3.53
N PHE A 117 6.19 3.28 -2.89
CA PHE A 117 5.44 4.49 -3.19
C PHE A 117 5.25 5.31 -1.92
N ASP A 118 5.20 6.62 -2.09
CA ASP A 118 4.94 7.55 -1.00
C ASP A 118 3.46 7.48 -0.56
N PRO A 119 3.15 7.34 0.74
CA PRO A 119 1.77 7.27 1.23
C PRO A 119 1.01 8.59 1.12
N GLU A 120 1.71 9.72 1.06
CA GLU A 120 1.10 11.05 0.97
C GLU A 120 0.82 11.47 -0.48
N THR A 121 1.49 10.89 -1.46
CA THR A 121 1.35 11.37 -2.84
C THR A 121 1.24 10.24 -3.84
N GLY A 122 1.39 8.98 -3.44
CA GLY A 122 1.38 7.83 -4.35
C GLY A 122 2.55 7.81 -5.34
N ILE A 123 3.47 8.79 -5.32
CA ILE A 123 4.58 8.84 -6.28
C ILE A 123 5.51 7.64 -6.08
N CYS A 124 6.04 7.12 -7.19
CA CYS A 124 7.04 6.07 -7.13
C CYS A 124 8.34 6.61 -6.54
N LEU A 125 8.75 6.08 -5.38
CA LEU A 125 10.03 6.39 -4.75
C LEU A 125 11.13 5.43 -5.22
N GLN A 126 10.78 4.15 -5.39
CA GLN A 126 11.72 3.13 -5.84
C GLN A 126 11.00 2.09 -6.71
N GLY A 127 11.57 1.81 -7.88
CA GLY A 127 11.05 0.79 -8.78
C GLY A 127 11.33 -0.64 -8.33
N PRO A 128 10.93 -1.64 -9.14
CA PRO A 128 11.12 -3.05 -8.86
C PRO A 128 12.59 -3.40 -8.57
N ILE A 129 12.83 -4.36 -7.68
CA ILE A 129 14.20 -4.75 -7.28
C ILE A 129 15.10 -5.14 -8.47
N SER A 130 14.52 -5.70 -9.52
CA SER A 130 15.25 -6.14 -10.72
C SER A 130 15.85 -4.99 -11.56
N SER A 131 15.34 -3.76 -11.43
CA SER A 131 15.76 -2.65 -12.29
C SER A 131 15.93 -1.30 -11.59
N ARG A 132 15.29 -1.11 -10.44
CA ARG A 132 15.15 0.17 -9.71
C ARG A 132 14.60 1.33 -10.55
N LYS A 133 14.10 1.07 -11.77
CA LYS A 133 13.59 2.11 -12.68
C LYS A 133 12.34 2.76 -12.11
N SER A 134 12.29 4.10 -12.16
CA SER A 134 11.11 4.87 -11.73
C SER A 134 9.88 4.43 -12.52
N LEU A 135 8.77 4.26 -11.82
CA LEU A 135 7.45 3.97 -12.38
C LEU A 135 6.58 5.23 -12.37
N ARG A 136 5.39 5.15 -12.98
CA ARG A 136 4.28 6.05 -12.66
C ARG A 136 3.90 5.90 -11.17
N GLY A 137 3.33 6.94 -10.58
CA GLY A 137 2.68 6.84 -9.26
C GLY A 137 1.43 5.97 -9.27
N LEU A 138 0.94 5.67 -8.07
CA LEU A 138 -0.34 5.00 -7.87
C LEU A 138 -1.51 5.90 -8.29
N ASP A 139 -2.61 5.25 -8.66
CA ASP A 139 -3.86 5.90 -8.98
C ASP A 139 -4.60 6.26 -7.70
N GLU A 140 -4.76 7.55 -7.40
CA GLU A 140 -5.46 8.02 -6.20
C GLU A 140 -6.98 7.93 -6.36
N LEU A 141 -7.66 7.50 -5.29
CA LEU A 141 -9.10 7.43 -5.19
C LEU A 141 -9.61 8.63 -4.39
N GLN A 142 -10.51 9.41 -4.98
CA GLN A 142 -11.11 10.54 -4.30
C GLN A 142 -12.04 10.07 -3.18
N ILE A 143 -11.70 10.45 -1.95
CA ILE A 143 -12.48 10.19 -0.75
C ILE A 143 -12.78 11.51 -0.03
N VAL A 144 -13.88 11.52 0.71
CA VAL A 144 -14.27 12.63 1.59
C VAL A 144 -14.71 12.08 2.94
N ILE A 145 -14.55 12.89 3.98
CA ILE A 145 -15.14 12.61 5.29
C ILE A 145 -16.54 13.24 5.31
N ASP A 146 -17.57 12.41 5.52
CA ASP A 146 -18.97 12.83 5.64
C ASP A 146 -19.51 12.37 7.00
N GLY A 147 -19.54 13.31 7.96
CA GLY A 147 -19.77 13.00 9.37
C GLY A 147 -18.65 12.11 9.93
N GLU A 148 -19.01 10.92 10.40
CA GLU A 148 -18.08 9.92 10.95
C GLU A 148 -17.58 8.92 9.90
N ASN A 149 -18.00 9.08 8.63
CA ASN A 149 -17.76 8.09 7.58
C ASN A 149 -16.72 8.57 6.57
N VAL A 150 -15.90 7.64 6.09
CA VAL A 150 -15.07 7.84 4.91
C VAL A 150 -15.83 7.35 3.68
N VAL A 151 -16.02 8.25 2.72
CA VAL A 151 -16.89 8.08 1.56
C VAL A 151 -16.08 8.19 0.29
N LEU A 152 -16.16 7.16 -0.56
CA LEU A 152 -15.64 7.15 -1.91
C LEU A 152 -16.53 7.97 -2.84
N LEU A 153 -15.92 8.82 -3.67
CA LEU A 153 -16.56 9.50 -4.78
C LEU A 153 -16.38 8.67 -6.07
N GLU A 154 -17.48 8.14 -6.63
CA GLU A 154 -17.45 7.18 -7.75
C GLU A 154 -17.43 7.84 -9.16
N ASP A 155 -17.45 9.18 -9.28
CA ASP A 155 -17.54 9.88 -10.58
C ASP A 155 -16.22 9.95 -11.38
N GLN A 156 -15.30 9.01 -11.16
CA GLN A 156 -14.01 8.99 -11.86
C GLN A 156 -14.13 8.25 -13.20
N SER A 157 -14.93 8.81 -14.12
CA SER A 157 -15.20 8.22 -15.43
C SER A 157 -14.11 8.47 -16.48
N LYS A 158 -13.02 9.19 -16.17
CA LYS A 158 -11.79 9.27 -16.97
C LYS A 158 -10.69 9.96 -16.17
N GLU A 159 -9.47 9.40 -16.28
CA GLU A 159 -8.22 9.91 -15.72
C GLU A 159 -8.13 9.84 -14.18
N TYR A 160 -7.64 8.70 -13.69
CA TYR A 160 -6.98 8.68 -12.40
C TYR A 160 -5.87 9.75 -12.42
N THR A 161 -6.10 10.84 -11.70
CA THR A 161 -5.12 11.91 -11.56
C THR A 161 -3.86 11.28 -10.97
N SER A 162 -2.76 11.25 -11.74
CA SER A 162 -1.46 11.06 -11.10
C SER A 162 -1.33 12.21 -10.11
N SER A 163 -1.30 11.87 -8.83
CA SER A 163 -1.35 12.72 -7.64
C SER A 163 -0.12 13.61 -7.47
N ALA A 164 0.25 14.31 -8.54
CA ALA A 164 1.05 15.50 -8.47
C ALA A 164 0.15 16.63 -7.94
N ALA A 165 0.23 16.85 -6.62
CA ALA A 165 -0.22 18.07 -5.96
C ALA A 165 0.36 19.33 -6.68
N PRO A 166 -0.14 20.56 -6.41
CA PRO A 166 0.12 21.77 -7.22
C PRO A 166 1.53 22.37 -7.02
N TYR A 167 2.55 21.53 -6.90
CA TYR A 167 3.94 21.94 -6.88
C TYR A 167 4.41 22.28 -8.29
N ASP A 168 5.22 23.32 -8.41
CA ASP A 168 6.06 23.46 -9.60
C ASP A 168 6.94 22.21 -9.76
N SER A 169 7.38 21.93 -10.99
CA SER A 169 8.15 20.72 -11.30
C SER A 169 9.41 20.57 -10.43
N GLN A 170 9.98 21.68 -9.97
CA GLN A 170 11.18 21.70 -9.15
C GLN A 170 10.88 21.29 -7.69
N GLY A 171 9.76 21.75 -7.14
CA GLY A 171 9.25 21.40 -5.82
C GLY A 171 8.91 19.92 -5.72
N LEU A 172 8.27 19.35 -6.74
CA LEU A 172 7.93 17.93 -6.77
C LEU A 172 9.17 17.03 -6.80
N GLU A 173 10.17 17.36 -7.63
CA GLU A 173 11.43 16.60 -7.68
C GLU A 173 12.21 16.71 -6.35
N THR A 174 12.21 17.88 -5.72
CA THR A 174 12.84 18.07 -4.41
C THR A 174 12.15 17.24 -3.34
N TYR A 175 10.81 17.27 -3.29
CA TYR A 175 10.02 16.44 -2.39
C TYR A 175 10.30 14.95 -2.60
N LYS A 176 10.26 14.50 -3.86
CA LYS A 176 10.55 13.10 -4.23
C LYS A 176 11.93 12.67 -3.75
N ARG A 177 12.96 13.50 -3.96
CA ARG A 177 14.32 13.21 -3.51
C ARG A 177 14.43 13.08 -2.00
N THR A 178 13.77 13.96 -1.26
CA THR A 178 13.68 13.87 0.21
C THR A 178 13.04 12.55 0.64
N LYS A 179 11.90 12.18 0.04
CA LYS A 179 11.22 10.91 0.36
C LYS A 179 12.03 9.67 -0.03
N GLN A 180 12.81 9.73 -1.10
CA GLN A 180 13.75 8.66 -1.45
C GLN A 180 14.86 8.48 -0.41
N LEU A 181 15.37 9.57 0.17
CA LEU A 181 16.36 9.51 1.26
C LEU A 181 15.73 8.94 2.54
N GLU A 182 14.52 9.38 2.91
CA GLU A 182 13.77 8.82 4.05
C GLU A 182 13.56 7.29 3.89
N LEU A 183 13.17 6.84 2.69
CA LEU A 183 13.00 5.41 2.38
C LEU A 183 14.32 4.66 2.49
N ALA A 184 15.40 5.19 1.90
CA ALA A 184 16.71 4.55 1.94
C ALA A 184 17.20 4.39 3.38
N GLU A 185 17.08 5.43 4.20
CA GLU A 185 17.45 5.38 5.61
C GLU A 185 16.63 4.35 6.40
N ALA A 186 15.31 4.30 6.17
CA ALA A 186 14.44 3.34 6.85
C ALA A 186 14.77 1.89 6.48
N LEU A 187 15.04 1.60 5.20
CA LEU A 187 15.45 0.27 4.75
C LEU A 187 16.83 -0.13 5.28
N SER A 188 17.78 0.80 5.36
CA SER A 188 19.11 0.55 5.95
C SER A 188 19.00 0.21 7.43
N ARG A 189 18.21 0.98 8.20
CA ARG A 189 17.98 0.70 9.63
C ARG A 189 17.45 -0.71 9.88
N ARG A 190 16.52 -1.20 9.04
CA ARG A 190 16.03 -2.59 9.16
C ARG A 190 17.13 -3.63 8.91
N SER A 191 17.99 -3.40 7.91
CA SER A 191 19.08 -4.31 7.58
C SER A 191 20.08 -4.43 8.74
N GLU A 192 20.50 -3.30 9.29
CA GLU A 192 21.49 -3.23 10.38
C GLU A 192 20.98 -3.87 11.68
N LEU A 193 19.72 -3.66 12.02
CA LEU A 193 19.12 -4.25 13.23
C LEU A 193 19.09 -5.79 13.16
N SER A 194 18.69 -6.36 12.01
CA SER A 194 18.56 -7.81 11.89
C SER A 194 19.89 -8.57 12.00
N GLU A 195 20.96 -8.09 11.36
CA GLU A 195 22.24 -8.79 11.34
C GLU A 195 23.00 -8.66 12.66
N VAL A 196 22.92 -7.50 13.31
CA VAL A 196 23.62 -7.23 14.57
C VAL A 196 22.93 -7.92 15.75
N GLU A 197 21.60 -7.88 15.83
CA GLU A 197 20.86 -8.54 16.90
C GLU A 197 21.01 -10.07 16.83
N GLU A 198 20.94 -10.66 15.63
CA GLU A 198 21.19 -12.09 15.44
C GLU A 198 22.61 -12.49 15.87
N MET A 199 23.62 -11.70 15.50
CA MET A 199 25.00 -11.93 15.95
C MET A 199 25.13 -11.85 17.48
N GLN A 200 24.51 -10.84 18.11
CA GLN A 200 24.54 -10.65 19.57
C GLN A 200 23.86 -11.81 20.30
N GLN A 201 22.72 -12.28 19.79
CA GLN A 201 21.99 -13.40 20.37
C GLN A 201 22.81 -14.70 20.29
N GLN A 202 23.46 -14.98 19.15
CA GLN A 202 24.34 -16.14 19.01
C GLN A 202 25.53 -16.10 19.97
N LEU A 203 26.14 -14.92 20.17
CA LEU A 203 27.23 -14.73 21.13
C LEU A 203 26.76 -14.98 22.56
N HIS A 204 25.56 -14.49 22.89
CA HIS A 204 24.94 -14.73 24.19
C HIS A 204 24.71 -16.22 24.44
N GLU A 205 24.09 -16.93 23.50
CA GLU A 205 23.84 -18.39 23.60
C GLU A 205 25.14 -19.19 23.79
N LYS A 206 26.18 -18.89 23.00
CA LYS A 206 27.50 -19.52 23.13
C LYS A 206 28.11 -19.28 24.52
N THR A 207 27.94 -18.08 25.06
CA THR A 207 28.44 -17.71 26.39
C THR A 207 27.71 -18.51 27.46
N MET A 208 26.38 -18.58 27.40
CA MET A 208 25.57 -19.34 28.36
C MET A 208 25.84 -20.84 28.29
N ALA A 209 26.03 -21.41 27.10
CA ALA A 209 26.41 -22.81 26.93
C ALA A 209 27.77 -23.11 27.58
N ARG A 210 28.73 -22.19 27.45
CA ARG A 210 30.07 -22.32 28.05
C ARG A 210 30.02 -22.23 29.58
N LEU A 211 29.21 -21.33 30.14
CA LEU A 211 29.00 -21.25 31.58
C LEU A 211 28.41 -22.55 32.14
N LYS A 212 27.42 -23.12 31.47
CA LYS A 212 26.84 -24.42 31.84
C LYS A 212 27.85 -25.57 31.80
N GLN A 213 28.79 -25.55 30.85
CA GLN A 213 29.89 -26.51 30.83
C GLN A 213 30.80 -26.36 32.05
N TYR A 214 31.11 -25.12 32.46
CA TYR A 214 31.91 -24.88 33.66
C TYR A 214 31.22 -25.36 34.93
N GLU A 215 29.92 -25.11 35.08
CA GLU A 215 29.14 -25.64 36.19
C GLU A 215 29.19 -27.17 36.26
N GLN A 216 29.07 -27.85 35.12
CA GLN A 216 29.15 -29.33 35.06
C GLN A 216 30.53 -29.86 35.43
N ILE A 217 31.59 -29.16 35.02
CA ILE A 217 32.97 -29.49 35.37
C ILE A 217 33.18 -29.30 36.88
N ASP A 218 32.74 -28.17 37.44
CA ASP A 218 32.84 -27.89 38.87
C ASP A 218 32.06 -28.92 39.70
N ASP A 219 30.85 -29.29 39.28
CA ASP A 219 30.05 -30.34 39.92
C ASP A 219 30.74 -31.70 39.87
N PHE A 220 31.38 -32.05 38.75
CA PHE A 220 32.13 -33.30 38.62
C PHE A 220 33.36 -33.33 39.54
N VAL A 221 34.09 -32.21 39.62
CA VAL A 221 35.25 -32.07 40.52
C VAL A 221 34.82 -32.16 41.98
N ARG A 222 33.69 -31.57 42.36
CA ARG A 222 33.17 -31.63 43.75
C ARG A 222 32.68 -33.02 44.18
N ARG A 223 32.33 -33.89 43.23
CA ARG A 223 31.81 -35.25 43.51
C ARG A 223 32.90 -36.33 43.57
N LYS A 224 34.16 -36.00 43.27
CA LYS A 224 35.33 -36.86 43.42
C LYS A 224 36.12 -36.49 44.67
#